data_AF-A0A6J0TLN6-F1
#
_entry.id   AF-A0A6J0TLN6-F1
#
_cell.length_a   1.000
_cell.length_b   1.000
_cell.length_c   1.000
_cell.angle_alpha   90.00
_cell.angle_beta   90.00
_cell.angle_gamma   90.00
#
_symmetry.space_group_name_H-M   'P 1'
#
loop_
_entity.id
_entity.type
_entity.pdbx_description
1 polymer ?
#
loop_
_entity_poly.entity_id
_entity_poly.type
_entity_poly.pdbx_seq_one_letter_code
_entity_poly.pdbx_strand_id
1 'polypeptide(L)'
;MKDGMFHGRGTLYFPSGSKYEGTWENGISIEGKYTFADGLEYQDERWHYCDGYDRRFYTEICNGLKPAGKSQLTNLDPPRMIPPGCYDCGDGFYNPETRVVTDYHHRFLRNADDDEHDWIVRTCRKGWDEIIGFRPKK
;
A
#
# COMPACT_ATOMS: atom_id res chain seq x y z
N MET A 1 -2.93 -19.44 25.05
CA MET A 1 -4.27 -18.92 25.40
C MET A 1 -4.55 -19.19 26.86
N LYS A 2 -5.19 -18.25 27.54
CA LYS A 2 -5.65 -18.38 28.93
C LYS A 2 -7.03 -17.72 29.02
N ASP A 3 -8.02 -18.44 29.54
CA ASP A 3 -9.41 -17.95 29.68
C ASP A 3 -10.03 -17.42 28.37
N GLY A 4 -9.71 -18.07 27.24
CA GLY A 4 -10.15 -17.64 25.91
C GLY A 4 -9.41 -16.43 25.33
N MET A 5 -8.46 -15.86 26.08
CA MET A 5 -7.64 -14.72 25.66
C MET A 5 -6.26 -15.16 25.18
N PHE A 6 -5.63 -14.35 24.32
CA PHE A 6 -4.22 -14.54 23.98
C PHE A 6 -3.35 -14.38 25.24
N HIS A 7 -2.45 -15.34 25.43
CA HIS A 7 -1.58 -15.40 26.60
C HIS A 7 -0.33 -16.23 26.27
N GLY A 8 0.84 -15.74 26.67
CA GLY A 8 2.15 -16.31 26.34
C GLY A 8 2.69 -15.80 25.00
N ARG A 9 3.69 -16.49 24.42
CA ARG A 9 4.21 -16.16 23.08
C ARG A 9 3.29 -16.70 21.99
N GLY A 10 3.07 -15.91 20.94
CA GLY A 10 2.28 -16.34 19.79
C GLY A 10 2.30 -15.36 18.63
N THR A 11 1.85 -15.85 17.47
CA THR A 11 1.78 -15.08 16.22
C THR A 11 0.33 -14.88 15.81
N LEU A 12 -0.04 -13.63 15.53
CA LEU A 12 -1.31 -13.26 14.92
C LEU A 12 -1.12 -13.09 13.42
N TYR A 13 -1.93 -13.79 12.62
CA TYR A 13 -1.92 -13.70 11.16
C TYR A 13 -3.13 -12.90 10.68
N PHE A 14 -2.90 -11.91 9.82
CA PHE A 14 -3.95 -11.08 9.28
C PHE A 14 -4.40 -11.58 7.89
N PRO A 15 -5.67 -11.38 7.51
CA PRO A 15 -6.14 -11.73 6.16
C PRO A 15 -5.39 -11.03 5.03
N SER A 16 -4.78 -9.87 5.30
CA SER A 16 -3.91 -9.14 4.36
C SER A 16 -2.58 -9.84 4.08
N GLY A 17 -2.23 -10.88 4.84
CA GLY A 17 -0.96 -11.61 4.74
C GLY A 17 0.14 -11.09 5.68
N SER A 18 -0.09 -9.97 6.37
CA SER A 18 0.84 -9.52 7.42
C SER A 18 0.74 -10.41 8.67
N LYS A 19 1.75 -10.31 9.53
CA LYS A 19 1.79 -11.02 10.81
C LYS A 19 2.29 -10.13 11.93
N TYR A 20 1.88 -10.46 13.14
CA TYR A 20 2.39 -9.87 14.37
C TYR A 20 2.86 -10.96 15.32
N GLU A 21 4.16 -10.99 15.60
CA GLU A 21 4.79 -11.94 16.52
C GLU A 21 5.00 -11.25 17.87
N GLY A 22 4.39 -11.74 18.94
CA GLY A 22 4.45 -11.05 20.22
C GLY A 22 4.25 -11.92 21.46
N THR A 23 4.46 -11.27 22.61
CA THR A 23 4.16 -11.79 23.93
C THR A 23 2.84 -11.18 24.41
N TRP A 24 1.90 -12.03 24.82
CA TRP A 24 0.53 -11.64 25.14
C TRP A 24 0.21 -11.88 26.62
N GLU A 25 -0.53 -10.97 27.22
CA GLU A 25 -1.09 -11.10 28.56
C GLU A 25 -2.55 -10.65 28.57
N ASN A 26 -3.45 -11.57 28.92
CA ASN A 26 -4.90 -11.32 29.03
C ASN A 26 -5.49 -10.64 27.78
N GLY A 27 -5.05 -11.08 26.60
CA GLY A 27 -5.52 -10.58 25.31
C GLY A 27 -4.78 -9.34 24.79
N ILE A 28 -3.87 -8.76 25.57
CA ILE A 28 -3.11 -7.55 25.21
C ILE A 28 -1.69 -7.95 24.79
N SER A 29 -1.19 -7.35 23.71
CA SER A 29 0.23 -7.48 23.35
C SER A 29 1.08 -6.59 24.26
N ILE A 30 2.10 -7.18 24.90
CA ILE A 30 3.06 -6.47 25.74
C ILE A 30 4.28 -6.01 24.92
N GLU A 31 4.70 -6.87 24.00
CA GLU A 31 5.83 -6.63 23.09
C GLU A 31 5.61 -7.44 21.83
N GLY A 32 6.15 -6.97 20.71
CA GLY A 32 6.12 -7.74 19.49
C GLY A 32 6.61 -6.98 18.28
N LYS A 33 6.63 -7.71 17.17
CA LYS A 33 7.15 -7.29 15.89
C LYS A 33 6.09 -7.47 14.83
N TYR A 34 5.84 -6.40 14.08
CA TYR A 34 4.95 -6.43 12.93
C TYR A 34 5.75 -6.66 11.65
N THR A 35 5.28 -7.57 10.82
CA THR A 35 5.84 -7.83 9.49
C THR A 35 4.75 -7.69 8.45
N PHE A 36 4.97 -6.78 7.49
CA PHE A 36 4.10 -6.58 6.34
C PHE A 36 4.05 -7.83 5.46
N ALA A 37 3.03 -7.94 4.61
CA ALA A 37 2.80 -9.11 3.77
C ALA A 37 3.94 -9.42 2.79
N ASP A 38 4.73 -8.40 2.44
CA ASP A 38 5.92 -8.50 1.58
C ASP A 38 7.19 -8.90 2.34
N GLY A 39 7.13 -9.03 3.68
CA GLY A 39 8.27 -9.37 4.52
C GLY A 39 8.98 -8.16 5.13
N LEU A 40 8.61 -6.93 4.77
CA LEU A 40 9.14 -5.74 5.41
C LEU A 40 8.78 -5.77 6.90
N GLU A 41 9.77 -5.63 7.77
CA GLU A 41 9.58 -5.55 9.21
C GLU A 41 9.42 -4.10 9.61
N TYR A 42 8.39 -3.77 10.38
CA TYR A 42 8.19 -2.45 10.96
C TYR A 42 9.28 -2.12 12.01
N GLN A 43 9.76 -0.89 12.00
CA GLN A 43 10.62 -0.31 13.04
C GLN A 43 9.98 1.00 13.49
N ASP A 44 9.83 1.15 14.80
CA ASP A 44 9.35 2.37 15.44
C ASP A 44 10.42 3.47 15.42
N GLU A 45 11.67 3.08 15.64
CA GLU A 45 12.83 3.96 15.54
C GLU A 45 13.59 3.77 14.22
N ARG A 46 14.07 4.87 13.64
CA ARG A 46 14.94 4.87 12.44
C ARG A 46 14.33 4.06 11.28
N TRP A 47 13.09 4.39 10.93
CA TRP A 47 12.40 3.81 9.79
C TRP A 47 13.07 4.20 8.46
N HIS A 48 13.83 3.26 7.88
CA HIS A 48 14.59 3.49 6.63
C HIS A 48 13.80 3.18 5.35
N TYR A 49 12.57 2.69 5.47
CA TYR A 49 11.76 2.37 4.30
C TYR A 49 11.09 3.63 3.73
N CYS A 50 11.39 3.92 2.46
CA CYS A 50 10.90 5.09 1.73
C CYS A 50 11.05 6.39 2.52
N ASP A 51 12.21 6.60 3.13
CA ASP A 51 12.52 7.86 3.81
C ASP A 51 12.96 8.95 2.80
N GLY A 52 13.24 10.16 3.29
CA GLY A 52 13.64 11.29 2.43
C GLY A 52 14.99 11.12 1.74
N TYR A 53 15.83 10.17 2.18
CA TYR A 53 17.16 9.89 1.63
C TYR A 53 17.16 8.65 0.73
N ASP A 54 16.35 7.65 1.06
CA ASP A 54 16.23 6.39 0.34
C ASP A 54 14.77 6.10 -0.05
N ARG A 55 14.46 6.42 -1.32
CA ARG A 55 13.13 6.20 -1.89
C ARG A 55 12.83 4.75 -2.28
N ARG A 56 13.75 3.81 -2.05
CA ARG A 56 13.62 2.45 -2.57
C ARG A 56 12.43 1.75 -1.93
N PHE A 57 11.65 1.08 -2.77
CA PHE A 57 10.67 0.11 -2.30
C PHE A 57 11.37 -1.11 -1.69
N TYR A 58 10.66 -1.90 -0.88
CA TYR A 58 11.25 -3.05 -0.19
C TYR A 58 11.74 -4.08 -1.20
N THR A 59 10.98 -4.28 -2.28
CA THR A 59 11.40 -5.11 -3.41
C THR A 59 12.65 -4.60 -4.13
N GLU A 60 12.87 -3.29 -4.22
CA GLU A 60 14.12 -2.70 -4.74
C GLU A 60 15.29 -2.87 -3.76
N ILE A 61 15.03 -2.85 -2.45
CA ILE A 61 16.05 -3.14 -1.42
C ILE A 61 16.50 -4.60 -1.52
N CYS A 62 15.56 -5.54 -1.67
CA CYS A 62 15.85 -6.97 -1.75
C CYS A 62 16.46 -7.40 -3.09
N ASN A 63 15.97 -6.85 -4.21
CA ASN A 63 16.31 -7.35 -5.55
C ASN A 63 17.20 -6.40 -6.36
N GLY A 64 17.50 -5.22 -5.83
CA GLY A 64 18.27 -4.18 -6.52
C GLY A 64 17.42 -3.29 -7.43
N LEU A 65 18.04 -2.21 -7.90
CA LEU A 65 17.41 -1.25 -8.79
C LEU A 65 17.31 -1.77 -10.21
N LYS A 66 16.17 -1.48 -10.85
CA LYS A 66 15.98 -1.76 -12.28
C LYS A 66 16.73 -0.76 -13.17
N PRO A 67 17.05 -1.13 -14.43
CA PRO A 67 17.62 -0.21 -15.39
C PRO A 67 16.75 1.04 -15.63
N ALA A 68 17.38 2.13 -16.08
CA ALA A 68 16.69 3.36 -16.44
C ALA A 68 15.54 3.10 -17.42
N GLY A 69 14.41 3.76 -17.19
CA GLY A 69 13.17 3.57 -17.96
C GLY A 69 12.32 2.36 -17.53
N LYS A 70 12.78 1.55 -16.57
CA LYS A 70 12.01 0.45 -15.96
C LYS A 70 11.89 0.58 -14.45
N SER A 71 11.95 1.81 -13.93
CA SER A 71 11.79 2.08 -12.49
C SER A 71 10.46 1.54 -11.98
N GLN A 72 10.48 0.97 -10.77
CA GLN A 72 9.24 0.50 -10.14
C GLN A 72 8.33 1.68 -9.79
N LEU A 73 7.05 1.53 -10.09
CA LEU A 73 6.03 2.53 -9.74
C LEU A 73 5.41 2.26 -8.37
N THR A 74 5.38 0.99 -7.97
CA THR A 74 4.86 0.51 -6.70
C THR A 74 5.81 -0.54 -6.13
N ASN A 75 5.68 -0.84 -4.83
CA ASN A 75 6.43 -1.93 -4.21
C ASN A 75 6.07 -3.31 -4.82
N LEU A 76 4.83 -3.47 -5.31
CA LEU A 76 4.44 -4.61 -6.14
C LEU A 76 4.95 -4.42 -7.56
N ASP A 77 5.62 -5.42 -8.11
CA ASP A 77 6.12 -5.42 -9.48
C ASP A 77 5.81 -6.75 -10.18
N PRO A 78 5.09 -6.75 -11.33
CA PRO A 78 4.54 -5.58 -12.01
C PRO A 78 3.41 -4.92 -11.18
N PRO A 79 3.20 -3.60 -11.34
CA PRO A 79 2.15 -2.91 -10.61
C PRO A 79 0.77 -3.42 -11.03
N ARG A 80 -0.23 -3.25 -10.15
CA ARG A 80 -1.62 -3.67 -10.44
C ARG A 80 -2.12 -2.99 -11.72
N MET A 81 -2.91 -3.71 -12.50
CA MET A 81 -3.63 -3.11 -13.63
C MET A 81 -4.79 -2.28 -13.08
N ILE A 82 -4.84 -1.00 -13.46
CA ILE A 82 -5.92 -0.12 -13.06
C ILE A 82 -7.01 -0.20 -14.13
N PRO A 83 -8.30 -0.36 -13.76
CA PRO A 83 -9.38 -0.33 -14.72
C PRO A 83 -9.39 0.97 -15.55
N PRO A 84 -9.80 0.94 -16.82
CA PRO A 84 -9.89 2.14 -17.64
C PRO A 84 -10.74 3.22 -16.98
N GLY A 85 -10.27 4.47 -17.05
CA GLY A 85 -10.95 5.61 -16.41
C GLY A 85 -10.86 5.66 -14.88
N CYS A 86 -10.19 4.69 -14.24
CA CYS A 86 -10.06 4.64 -12.78
C CYS A 86 -8.66 5.06 -12.30
N TYR A 87 -8.57 5.27 -10.98
CA TYR A 87 -7.35 5.57 -10.22
C TYR A 87 -7.09 4.46 -9.19
N ASP A 88 -5.83 4.31 -8.79
CA ASP A 88 -5.41 3.40 -7.71
C ASP A 88 -5.07 4.21 -6.46
N CYS A 89 -5.90 4.07 -5.43
CA CYS A 89 -5.81 4.84 -4.18
C CYS A 89 -4.95 4.15 -3.11
N GLY A 90 -4.37 2.98 -3.42
CA GLY A 90 -3.57 2.19 -2.48
C GLY A 90 -4.38 1.22 -1.62
N ASP A 91 -5.68 1.47 -1.44
CA ASP A 91 -6.64 0.57 -0.79
C ASP A 91 -7.73 0.05 -1.74
N GLY A 92 -7.71 0.52 -2.99
CA GLY A 92 -8.75 0.20 -3.96
C GLY A 92 -8.65 0.98 -5.26
N PHE A 93 -9.63 0.76 -6.14
CA PHE A 93 -9.84 1.51 -7.36
C PHE A 93 -10.91 2.57 -7.19
N TYR A 94 -10.63 3.77 -7.66
CA TYR A 94 -11.55 4.90 -7.65
C TYR A 94 -12.06 5.23 -9.05
N ASN A 95 -13.38 5.36 -9.20
CA ASN A 95 -14.02 5.85 -10.41
C ASN A 95 -14.49 7.31 -10.21
N PRO A 96 -13.93 8.29 -10.95
CA PRO A 96 -14.28 9.70 -10.81
C PRO A 96 -15.69 10.05 -11.30
N GLU A 97 -16.27 9.25 -12.20
CA GLU A 97 -17.63 9.48 -12.73
C GLU A 97 -18.69 9.10 -11.69
N THR A 98 -18.49 8.00 -10.99
CA THR A 98 -19.43 7.52 -9.95
C THR A 98 -19.08 8.01 -8.55
N ARG A 99 -17.89 8.59 -8.35
CA ARG A 99 -17.32 8.96 -7.05
C ARG A 99 -17.20 7.78 -6.07
N VAL A 100 -17.02 6.55 -6.57
CA VAL A 100 -16.95 5.33 -5.75
C VAL A 100 -15.53 4.78 -5.68
N VAL A 101 -15.11 4.37 -4.48
CA VAL A 101 -13.93 3.54 -4.24
C VAL A 101 -14.37 2.10 -4.00
N THR A 102 -13.78 1.16 -4.74
CA THR A 102 -13.92 -0.29 -4.51
C THR A 102 -12.60 -0.91 -4.12
N ASP A 103 -12.61 -2.00 -3.35
CA ASP A 103 -11.39 -2.78 -3.10
C ASP A 103 -10.84 -3.38 -4.40
N TYR A 104 -9.68 -4.04 -4.30
CA TYR A 104 -9.06 -4.70 -5.46
C TYR A 104 -9.82 -5.93 -5.99
N HIS A 105 -10.93 -6.33 -5.34
CA HIS A 105 -11.88 -7.36 -5.80
C HIS A 105 -13.20 -6.75 -6.28
N HIS A 106 -13.26 -5.44 -6.51
CA HIS A 106 -14.44 -4.69 -6.96
C HIS A 106 -15.61 -4.68 -5.96
N ARG A 107 -15.34 -4.85 -4.67
CA ARG A 107 -16.34 -4.68 -3.61
C ARG A 107 -16.37 -3.23 -3.15
N PHE A 108 -17.56 -2.69 -2.94
CA PHE A 108 -17.73 -1.31 -2.46
C PHE A 108 -16.98 -1.08 -1.15
N LEU A 109 -16.22 0.02 -1.07
CA LEU A 109 -15.59 0.51 0.15
C LEU A 109 -16.27 1.79 0.64
N ARG A 110 -16.30 2.84 -0.19
CA ARG A 110 -16.83 4.15 0.17
C ARG A 110 -17.18 5.01 -1.05
N ASN A 111 -17.94 6.07 -0.81
CA ASN A 111 -18.05 7.21 -1.73
C ASN A 111 -17.00 8.25 -1.32
N ALA A 112 -16.26 8.80 -2.29
CA ALA A 112 -15.32 9.87 -2.04
C ALA A 112 -16.06 11.21 -1.91
N ASP A 113 -15.70 11.99 -0.89
CA ASP A 113 -16.10 13.40 -0.81
C ASP A 113 -15.29 14.26 -1.80
N ASP A 114 -15.53 15.56 -1.80
CA ASP A 114 -14.86 16.47 -2.73
C ASP A 114 -13.36 16.61 -2.46
N ASP A 115 -12.95 16.61 -1.19
CA ASP A 115 -11.54 16.71 -0.80
C ASP A 115 -10.78 15.43 -1.21
N GLU A 116 -11.35 14.25 -0.97
CA GLU A 116 -10.79 12.97 -1.39
C GLU A 116 -10.77 12.86 -2.92
N HIS A 117 -11.82 13.29 -3.61
CA HIS A 117 -11.85 13.33 -5.08
C HIS A 117 -10.70 14.17 -5.64
N ASP A 118 -10.57 15.41 -5.18
CA ASP A 118 -9.56 16.35 -5.66
C ASP A 118 -8.16 15.82 -5.36
N TRP A 119 -7.96 15.21 -4.20
CA TRP A 119 -6.69 14.58 -3.85
C TRP A 119 -6.39 13.40 -4.78
N ILE A 120 -7.31 12.45 -4.95
CA ILE A 120 -7.11 11.26 -5.79
C ILE A 120 -6.79 11.65 -7.23
N VAL A 121 -7.59 12.54 -7.84
CA VAL A 121 -7.40 12.97 -9.23
C VAL A 121 -6.04 13.64 -9.44
N ARG A 122 -5.55 14.34 -8.42
CA ARG A 122 -4.28 15.07 -8.48
C ARG A 122 -3.05 14.19 -8.20
N THR A 123 -3.14 13.20 -7.32
CA THR A 123 -1.95 12.53 -6.74
C THR A 123 -1.87 11.04 -7.06
N CYS A 124 -2.99 10.36 -7.32
CA CYS A 124 -3.00 8.92 -7.48
C CYS A 124 -2.58 8.49 -8.90
N ARG A 125 -2.06 7.26 -8.98
CA ARG A 125 -1.79 6.60 -10.26
C ARG A 125 -3.10 6.35 -10.99
N LYS A 126 -3.13 6.58 -12.29
CA LYS A 126 -4.31 6.45 -13.14
C LYS A 126 -4.13 5.38 -14.21
N GLY A 127 -5.24 4.81 -14.70
CA GLY A 127 -5.24 3.72 -15.68
C GLY A 127 -4.90 4.12 -17.12
N TRP A 128 -4.35 5.31 -17.33
CA TRP A 128 -3.95 5.81 -18.65
C TRP A 128 -2.68 6.64 -18.58
N ASP A 129 -1.96 6.70 -19.69
CA ASP A 129 -0.81 7.57 -19.85
C ASP A 129 -1.25 8.94 -20.36
N GLU A 130 -0.60 9.98 -19.85
CA GLU A 130 -0.68 11.31 -20.42
C GLU A 130 0.72 11.75 -20.83
N ILE A 131 0.85 12.14 -22.11
CA ILE A 131 2.09 12.76 -22.58
C ILE A 131 2.16 14.17 -21.98
N ILE A 132 2.90 14.26 -20.89
CA ILE A 132 3.31 15.50 -20.23
C ILE A 132 4.59 16.00 -20.90
N GLY A 133 4.48 17.06 -21.70
CA GLY A 133 5.59 17.62 -22.47
C GLY A 133 5.15 18.79 -23.35
N PHE A 134 6.11 19.58 -23.83
CA PHE A 134 5.84 20.69 -24.73
C PHE A 134 5.14 20.19 -26.00
N ARG A 135 3.90 20.63 -26.21
CA ARG A 135 3.20 20.45 -27.48
C ARG A 135 3.44 21.71 -28.32
N PRO A 136 4.12 21.63 -29.47
CA PRO A 136 4.25 22.79 -30.34
C PRO A 136 2.85 23.27 -30.73
N LYS A 137 2.63 24.60 -30.68
CA LYS A 137 1.38 25.18 -31.19
C LYS A 137 1.31 24.88 -32.69
N LYS A 138 0.17 24.34 -33.13
CA LYS A 138 -0.15 24.15 -34.55
C LYS A 138 -0.24 25.50 -35.26
#